data_AF-D9UH13-F1
#
_entry.id   AF-D9UH13-F1
#
_cell.length_a   1.000
_cell.length_b   1.000
_cell.length_c   1.000
_cell.angle_alpha   90.00
_cell.angle_beta   90.00
_cell.angle_gamma   90.00
#
_symmetry.space_group_name_H-M   'P 1'
#
loop_
_entity.id
_entity.type
_entity.pdbx_description
1 polymer ?
#
loop_
_entity_poly.entity_id
_entity_poly.type
_entity_poly.pdbx_seq_one_letter_code
_entity_poly.pdbx_strand_id
1 'polypeptide(L)'
;MSARDGAALHGEPLPSHTRQNVLRRAWDLYASSHDDDGRPLGTRGELSAAYLTRLATQRLERAGAGGPGAELTRIRVRARFTPVPPPPWSGEKLAGRPAYRTLDWAEAHR
;
A
#
# COMPACT_ATOMS: atom_id res chain seq x y z
N MET A 1 5.18 2.75 -7.20
CA MET A 1 5.47 1.32 -7.02
C MET A 1 5.84 1.08 -5.57
N SER A 2 5.63 -0.10 -4.97
CA SER A 2 6.16 -0.35 -3.62
C SER A 2 7.67 -0.63 -3.70
N ALA A 3 8.44 -0.33 -2.65
CA ALA A 3 9.89 -0.52 -2.66
C ALA A 3 10.32 -1.96 -2.95
N ARG A 4 9.55 -2.95 -2.46
CA ARG A 4 9.79 -4.37 -2.71
C ARG A 4 9.47 -4.79 -4.15
N ASP A 5 8.38 -4.24 -4.71
CA ASP A 5 8.03 -4.48 -6.11
C ASP A 5 9.05 -3.82 -7.06
N GLY A 6 9.65 -2.70 -6.66
CA GLY A 6 10.74 -2.05 -7.38
C GLY A 6 12.05 -2.85 -7.37
N ALA A 7 12.38 -3.50 -6.25
CA ALA A 7 13.58 -4.31 -6.11
C ALA A 7 13.55 -5.59 -6.97
N ALA A 8 12.38 -6.20 -7.17
CA ALA A 8 12.21 -7.37 -8.03
C ALA A 8 12.40 -7.06 -9.53
N LEU A 9 12.35 -5.79 -9.96
CA LEU A 9 12.52 -5.41 -11.36
C LEU A 9 13.94 -5.57 -11.89
N HIS A 10 14.94 -5.64 -11.02
CA HIS A 10 16.32 -5.89 -11.41
C HIS A 10 16.53 -7.38 -11.73
N GLY A 11 16.10 -7.82 -12.92
CA GLY A 11 16.48 -9.13 -13.45
C GLY A 11 15.43 -9.91 -14.25
N GLU A 12 14.19 -9.45 -14.35
CA GLU A 12 13.13 -10.20 -15.04
C GLU A 12 12.86 -9.69 -16.47
N PRO A 13 13.09 -10.51 -17.53
CA PRO A 13 12.98 -10.10 -18.93
C PRO A 13 11.54 -9.88 -19.43
N LEU A 14 10.52 -10.14 -18.58
CA LEU A 14 9.09 -9.93 -18.88
C LEU A 14 8.39 -9.35 -17.65
N PRO A 15 8.49 -8.03 -17.39
CA PRO A 15 7.85 -7.43 -16.22
C PRO A 15 6.33 -7.49 -16.36
N SER A 16 5.69 -8.33 -15.54
CA SER A 16 4.25 -8.30 -15.34
C SER A 16 3.88 -7.00 -14.59
N HIS A 17 3.66 -5.91 -15.33
CA HIS A 17 3.22 -4.62 -14.79
C HIS A 17 2.00 -4.73 -13.86
N THR A 18 1.16 -5.74 -14.08
CA THR A 18 -0.04 -6.01 -13.29
C THR A 18 0.28 -6.54 -11.89
N ARG A 19 1.29 -7.41 -11.71
CA ARG A 19 1.61 -8.00 -10.39
C ARG A 19 2.47 -7.08 -9.51
N GLN A 20 3.26 -6.19 -10.12
CA GLN A 20 4.27 -5.36 -9.45
C GLN A 20 3.69 -4.06 -8.83
N ASN A 21 2.39 -3.80 -8.94
CA ASN A 21 1.78 -2.59 -8.40
C ASN A 21 0.46 -2.83 -7.68
N VAL A 22 0.07 -4.09 -7.46
CA VAL A 22 -1.25 -4.44 -6.93
C VAL A 22 -1.48 -3.77 -5.57
N LEU A 23 -0.51 -3.78 -4.66
CA LEU A 23 -0.69 -3.17 -3.34
C LEU A 23 -0.84 -1.65 -3.41
N ARG A 24 -0.13 -1.00 -4.33
CA ARG A 24 -0.31 0.45 -4.57
C ARG A 24 -1.69 0.73 -5.16
N ARG A 25 -2.16 -0.07 -6.12
CA ARG A 25 -3.50 0.09 -6.70
C ARG A 25 -4.60 -0.17 -5.67
N ALA A 26 -4.44 -1.17 -4.81
CA ALA A 26 -5.35 -1.43 -3.70
C ALA A 26 -5.39 -0.24 -2.73
N TRP A 27 -4.23 0.36 -2.44
CA TRP A 27 -4.14 1.57 -1.65
C TRP A 27 -4.81 2.77 -2.32
N ASP A 28 -4.59 3.01 -3.62
CA ASP A 28 -5.23 4.11 -4.37
C ASP A 28 -6.77 3.95 -4.38
N LEU A 29 -7.25 2.70 -4.50
CA LEU A 29 -8.68 2.38 -4.41
C LEU A 29 -9.22 2.65 -3.00
N TYR A 30 -8.50 2.25 -1.96
CA TYR A 30 -8.84 2.56 -0.57
C TYR A 30 -8.92 4.08 -0.35
N ALA A 31 -7.86 4.80 -0.70
CA ALA A 31 -7.76 6.25 -0.48
C ALA A 31 -8.83 7.06 -1.23
N SER A 32 -9.28 6.60 -2.39
CA SER A 32 -10.35 7.26 -3.17
C SER A 32 -11.77 6.91 -2.72
N SER A 33 -11.93 6.01 -1.73
CA SER A 33 -13.24 5.55 -1.25
C SER A 33 -13.40 5.65 0.27
N HIS A 34 -12.54 6.44 0.92
CA HIS A 34 -12.62 6.76 2.34
C HIS A 34 -12.47 8.26 2.54
N ASP A 35 -13.07 8.79 3.61
CA ASP A 35 -12.83 10.17 4.04
C ASP A 35 -11.41 10.32 4.64
N ASP A 36 -11.07 11.53 5.06
CA ASP A 36 -9.77 11.84 5.66
C ASP A 36 -9.57 11.13 7.02
N ASP A 37 -10.66 10.84 7.73
CA ASP A 37 -10.67 10.07 8.97
C ASP A 37 -10.57 8.55 8.74
N GLY A 38 -10.58 8.09 7.48
CA GLY A 38 -10.49 6.68 7.13
C GLY A 38 -11.80 5.91 7.27
N ARG A 39 -12.96 6.58 7.28
CA ARG A 39 -14.28 5.95 7.25
C ARG A 39 -14.69 5.61 5.82
N PRO A 40 -15.27 4.42 5.59
CA PRO A 40 -15.64 3.97 4.25
C PRO A 40 -16.79 4.79 3.68
N LEU A 41 -16.65 5.21 2.42
CA LEU A 41 -17.71 5.85 1.66
C LEU A 41 -18.54 4.76 0.95
N GLY A 42 -19.53 4.23 1.69
CA GLY A 42 -20.42 3.17 1.24
C GLY A 42 -19.72 1.83 0.98
N THR A 43 -20.41 0.92 0.30
CA THR A 43 -19.94 -0.46 0.04
C THR A 43 -18.60 -0.52 -0.70
N ARG A 44 -18.31 0.45 -1.56
CA ARG A 44 -17.00 0.51 -2.25
C ARG A 44 -15.86 0.72 -1.25
N GLY A 45 -16.05 1.57 -0.25
CA GLY A 45 -15.09 1.78 0.83
C GLY A 45 -14.83 0.47 1.57
N GLU A 46 -15.88 -0.19 2.04
CA GLU A 46 -15.78 -1.46 2.76
C GLU A 46 -15.02 -2.54 1.96
N LEU A 47 -15.40 -2.75 0.70
CA LEU A 47 -14.75 -3.72 -0.18
C LEU A 47 -13.29 -3.38 -0.46
N SER A 48 -12.97 -2.09 -0.64
CA SER A 48 -11.59 -1.65 -0.87
C SER A 48 -10.70 -1.86 0.36
N ALA A 49 -11.24 -1.64 1.57
CA ALA A 49 -10.53 -1.89 2.83
C ALA A 49 -10.24 -3.38 2.99
N ALA A 50 -11.24 -4.25 2.80
CA ALA A 50 -11.08 -5.70 2.85
C ALA A 50 -10.09 -6.20 1.78
N TYR A 51 -10.14 -5.64 0.58
CA TYR A 51 -9.21 -5.99 -0.49
C TYR A 51 -7.76 -5.62 -0.16
N LEU A 52 -7.53 -4.40 0.37
CA LEU A 52 -6.21 -3.94 0.78
C LEU A 52 -5.62 -4.81 1.90
N THR A 53 -6.41 -5.09 2.94
CA THR A 53 -5.97 -5.89 4.09
C THR A 53 -5.68 -7.34 3.72
N ARG A 54 -6.53 -7.95 2.87
CA ARG A 54 -6.29 -9.30 2.33
C ARG A 54 -4.99 -9.38 1.54
N LEU A 55 -4.75 -8.44 0.64
CA LEU A 55 -3.52 -8.46 -0.16
C LEU A 55 -2.26 -8.24 0.69
N ALA A 56 -2.34 -7.36 1.70
CA ALA A 56 -1.26 -7.15 2.65
C ALA A 56 -0.96 -8.42 3.48
N THR A 57 -2.01 -9.10 3.95
CA THR A 57 -1.90 -10.38 4.69
C THR A 57 -1.19 -11.43 3.84
N GLN A 58 -1.69 -11.71 2.63
CA GLN A 58 -1.11 -12.70 1.72
C GLN A 58 0.37 -12.42 1.39
N ARG A 59 0.75 -11.14 1.30
CA ARG A 59 2.14 -10.74 1.07
C ARG A 59 3.03 -11.03 2.29
N LEU A 60 2.53 -10.77 3.50
CA LEU A 60 3.25 -11.06 4.74
C LEU A 60 3.41 -12.57 4.97
N GLU A 61 2.35 -13.35 4.72
CA GLU A 61 2.39 -14.81 4.80
C GLU A 61 3.41 -15.40 3.83
N ARG A 62 3.39 -14.99 2.56
CA ARG A 62 4.38 -15.42 1.56
C ARG A 62 5.81 -15.04 1.94
N ALA A 63 5.98 -13.92 2.64
CA ALA A 63 7.28 -13.48 3.13
C ALA A 63 7.74 -14.22 4.41
N GLY A 64 6.93 -15.14 4.95
CA GLY A 64 7.22 -15.83 6.20
C GLY A 64 7.25 -14.90 7.41
N ALA A 65 6.41 -13.86 7.41
CA ALA A 65 6.35 -12.91 8.52
C ALA A 65 6.09 -13.62 9.85
N GLY A 66 6.96 -13.40 10.84
CA GLY A 66 6.90 -14.07 12.15
C GLY A 66 7.68 -15.39 12.25
N GLY A 67 8.13 -15.98 11.12
CA GLY A 67 8.92 -17.22 11.11
C GLY A 67 8.08 -18.51 11.08
N PRO A 68 8.73 -19.69 11.14
CA PRO A 68 8.04 -20.98 11.06
C PRO A 68 7.01 -21.15 12.18
N GLY A 69 5.78 -21.51 11.80
CA GLY A 69 4.68 -21.71 12.75
C GLY A 69 4.04 -20.43 13.31
N ALA A 70 4.48 -19.25 12.86
CA ALA A 70 3.84 -18.00 13.26
C ALA A 70 2.48 -17.82 12.58
N GLU A 71 1.50 -17.36 13.35
CA GLU A 71 0.18 -16.99 12.86
C GLU A 71 0.06 -15.47 12.75
N LEU A 72 -0.37 -14.98 11.59
CA LEU A 72 -0.70 -13.57 11.42
C LEU A 72 -2.15 -13.35 11.88
N THR A 73 -2.33 -12.65 12.98
CA THR A 73 -3.66 -12.40 13.56
C THR A 73 -4.20 -11.02 13.20
N ARG A 74 -3.35 -10.00 13.24
CA ARG A 74 -3.73 -8.61 12.93
C ARG A 74 -2.68 -7.94 12.07
N ILE A 75 -3.12 -7.00 11.24
CA ILE A 75 -2.24 -6.20 10.38
C ILE A 75 -2.56 -4.72 10.50
N ARG A 76 -1.54 -3.89 10.26
CA ARG A 76 -1.69 -2.45 10.13
C ARG A 76 -0.93 -1.97 8.90
N VAL A 77 -1.62 -1.22 8.06
CA VAL A 77 -1.04 -0.69 6.82
C VAL A 77 -0.66 0.78 7.02
N ARG A 78 0.56 1.14 6.61
CA ARG A 78 1.03 2.53 6.59
C ARG A 78 1.57 2.88 5.21
N ALA A 79 1.10 3.99 4.65
CA ALA A 79 1.66 4.60 3.45
C ALA A 79 2.50 5.83 3.81
N ARG A 80 3.55 6.05 3.02
CA ARG A 80 4.39 7.25 3.03
C ARG A 80 4.32 7.87 1.65
N PHE A 81 3.93 9.14 1.58
CA PHE A 81 3.91 9.93 0.36
C PHE A 81 5.08 10.91 0.42
N THR A 82 5.98 10.83 -0.56
CA THR A 82 7.08 11.79 -0.67
C THR A 82 6.83 12.60 -1.93
N PRO A 83 6.65 13.93 -1.83
CA PRO A 83 6.53 14.78 -3.00
C PRO A 83 7.76 14.62 -3.90
N VAL A 84 7.53 14.54 -5.22
CA VAL A 84 8.63 14.62 -6.19
C VAL A 84 9.00 16.09 -6.32
N PRO A 85 10.28 16.47 -6.16
CA PRO A 85 10.70 17.85 -6.35
C PRO A 85 10.26 18.36 -7.72
N PRO A 86 9.74 19.60 -7.80
CA PRO A 86 9.34 20.16 -9.08
C PRO A 86 10.57 20.33 -9.97
N PRO A 87 10.39 20.29 -11.30
CA PRO A 87 11.49 20.49 -12.23
C PRO A 87 12.09 21.89 -12.06
N PRO A 88 13.37 22.11 -12.41
CA PRO A 88 14.08 23.36 -12.12
C PRO A 88 13.50 24.60 -12.81
N TRP A 89 12.69 24.41 -13.87
CA TRP A 89 11.98 25.48 -14.57
C TRP A 89 10.64 25.85 -13.93
N SER A 90 10.22 25.15 -12.87
CA SER A 90 9.02 25.46 -12.10
C SER A 90 9.37 26.31 -10.88
N GLY A 91 8.59 27.38 -10.64
CA GLY A 91 8.67 28.20 -9.44
C GLY A 91 7.96 27.61 -8.22
N GLU A 92 7.39 26.41 -8.35
CA GLU A 92 6.64 25.74 -7.29
C GLU A 92 7.55 25.39 -6.10
N LYS A 93 7.10 25.74 -4.88
CA LYS A 93 7.81 25.41 -3.64
C LYS A 93 7.03 24.34 -2.89
N LEU A 94 7.34 23.07 -3.14
CA LEU A 94 6.80 21.96 -2.37
C LEU A 94 7.59 21.77 -1.06
N ALA A 95 6.88 21.67 0.06
CA ALA A 95 7.48 21.22 1.30
C ALA A 95 7.94 19.76 1.13
N GLY A 96 9.25 19.53 1.04
CA GLY A 96 9.84 18.20 0.79
C GLY A 96 9.69 17.17 1.93
N ARG A 97 8.77 17.40 2.88
CA ARG A 97 8.56 16.50 4.01
C ARG A 97 7.56 15.39 3.60
N PRO A 98 7.87 14.12 3.89
CA PRO A 98 6.92 13.04 3.61
C PRO A 98 5.66 13.16 4.46
N ALA A 99 4.51 12.93 3.85
CA ALA A 99 3.25 12.71 4.56
C ALA A 99 3.07 11.22 4.85
N TYR A 100 2.42 10.89 5.98
CA TYR A 100 2.14 9.53 6.37
C TYR A 100 0.65 9.35 6.60
N ARG A 101 0.10 8.21 6.15
CA ARG A 101 -1.25 7.76 6.50
C ARG A 101 -1.14 6.36 7.07
N THR A 102 -1.55 6.19 8.32
CA THR A 102 -1.56 4.90 9.01
C THR A 102 -3.00 4.52 9.26
N LEU A 103 -3.40 3.33 8.81
CA LEU A 103 -4.73 2.81 9.08
C LEU A 103 -4.79 2.22 10.49
N ASP A 104 -5.98 2.02 11.01
CA ASP A 104 -6.17 1.25 12.23
C ASP A 104 -5.80 -0.23 12.03
N TRP A 105 -5.67 -0.94 13.15
CA TRP A 105 -5.47 -2.38 13.12
C TRP A 105 -6.70 -3.08 12.55
N ALA A 106 -6.47 -4.01 11.63
CA ALA A 106 -7.49 -4.89 11.11
C ALA A 106 -7.12 -6.35 11.39
N GLU A 107 -8.13 -7.20 11.49
CA GLU A 107 -7.93 -8.65 11.50
C GLU A 107 -7.24 -9.08 10.20
N ALA A 108 -6.26 -9.97 10.33
CA ALA A 108 -5.61 -10.58 9.19
C ALA A 108 -6.61 -11.48 8.46
N HIS A 109 -6.70 -11.31 7.15
CA HIS A 109 -7.59 -12.12 6.32
C HIS A 109 -6.89 -13.42 5.95
N ARG A 110 -7.38 -14.55 6.46
CA ARG A 110 -7.00 -15.90 6.00
C ARG A 110 -7.39 -16.16 4.54
#